data_AF-A0A2V7GAY6-F1
#
_entry.id   AF-A0A2V7GAY6-F1
#
_cell.length_a   1.000
_cell.length_b   1.000
_cell.length_c   1.000
_cell.angle_alpha   90.00
_cell.angle_beta   90.00
_cell.angle_gamma   90.00
#
_symmetry.space_group_name_H-M   'P 1'
#
loop_
_entity.id
_entity.type
_entity.pdbx_description
1 polymer ?
#
loop_
_entity_poly.entity_id
_entity_poly.type
_entity_poly.pdbx_seq_one_letter_code
_entity_poly.pdbx_strand_id
1 'polypeptide(L)'
;MRIASRRSTAMKLTRNLATGNLQQATARARITGMPNLASYHPQIVHFVLALLAAGVLLRWIALAGKWPWTSPAAAALLLAGTLTAVAAVKSGTDAHGPVERIPGVRAAVMEHEEWGERTRNVFLAVAVLEVLALAFAGRPWRRWLYVGSALVGLGGAYSLYEAGAHGGELVYTYAGGVGTRSGDSTDVARLYLAGLYQQAQLDRRQGKAAEAAELFAQLVRQFPDNLDVQLLGAESLVLDRKDGKAALVALGKVTLPPDDRRLALRRDFLAADAWALVGKPDSARAILERLAVALPDNPRIRDRLSKLPVAGNR
;
A
#
# COMPACT_ATOMS: atom_id res chain seq x y z
N MET A 1 55.16 32.89 3.74
CA MET A 1 53.70 33.05 3.95
C MET A 1 52.94 32.82 2.63
N ARG A 2 52.86 31.58 2.11
CA ARG A 2 52.17 31.30 0.82
C ARG A 2 51.62 29.86 0.66
N ILE A 3 51.50 29.10 1.75
CA ILE A 3 51.05 27.69 1.72
C ILE A 3 49.62 27.52 2.29
N ALA A 4 49.15 28.44 3.14
CA ALA A 4 47.81 28.35 3.75
C ALA A 4 46.65 28.71 2.79
N SER A 5 46.90 29.52 1.76
CA SER A 5 45.85 30.00 0.84
C SER A 5 45.37 28.93 -0.16
N ARG A 6 46.23 28.01 -0.61
CA ARG A 6 45.86 27.01 -1.64
C ARG A 6 45.00 25.87 -1.12
N ARG A 7 45.11 25.50 0.16
CA ARG A 7 44.26 24.44 0.78
C ARG A 7 42.80 24.89 0.95
N SER A 8 42.56 26.17 1.22
CA SER A 8 41.20 26.70 1.42
C SER A 8 40.39 26.69 0.11
N THR A 9 41.02 27.04 -1.01
CA THR A 9 40.36 27.09 -2.31
C THR A 9 40.02 25.70 -2.85
N ALA A 10 40.92 24.72 -2.69
CA ALA A 10 40.69 23.34 -3.10
C ALA A 10 39.52 22.68 -2.33
N MET A 11 39.37 22.98 -1.03
CA MET A 11 38.32 22.44 -0.19
C MET A 11 36.93 23.09 -0.45
N LYS A 12 36.90 24.35 -0.89
CA LYS A 12 35.67 25.01 -1.35
C LYS A 12 35.21 24.48 -2.72
N LEU A 13 36.15 24.18 -3.63
CA LEU A 13 35.81 23.63 -4.95
C LEU A 13 35.23 22.21 -4.86
N THR A 14 35.81 21.34 -4.01
CA THR A 14 35.30 19.97 -3.81
C THR A 14 33.93 19.95 -3.12
N ARG A 15 33.66 20.88 -2.18
CA ARG A 15 32.33 21.03 -1.58
C ARG A 15 31.27 21.48 -2.60
N ASN A 16 31.60 22.45 -3.46
CA ASN A 16 30.65 22.96 -4.45
C ASN A 16 30.35 21.94 -5.58
N LEU A 17 31.33 21.11 -5.95
CA LEU A 17 31.12 20.02 -6.90
C LEU A 17 30.28 18.88 -6.29
N ALA A 18 30.47 18.59 -4.99
CA ALA A 18 29.65 17.60 -4.28
C ALA A 18 28.20 18.05 -4.10
N THR A 19 27.96 19.33 -3.76
CA THR A 19 26.59 19.88 -3.63
C THR A 19 25.88 20.00 -4.98
N GLY A 20 26.60 20.37 -6.05
CA GLY A 20 26.05 20.39 -7.41
C GLY A 20 25.62 19.01 -7.92
N ASN A 21 26.42 17.97 -7.64
CA ASN A 21 26.09 16.59 -8.00
C ASN A 21 24.91 16.03 -7.17
N LEU A 22 24.77 16.40 -5.91
CA LEU A 22 23.64 16.00 -5.07
C LEU A 22 22.33 16.67 -5.51
N GLN A 23 22.37 17.94 -5.92
CA GLN A 23 21.21 18.64 -6.48
C GLN A 23 20.82 18.09 -7.87
N GLN A 24 21.77 17.73 -8.72
CA GLN A 24 21.47 17.10 -10.01
C GLN A 24 20.99 15.65 -9.87
N ALA A 25 21.49 14.89 -8.90
CA ALA A 25 21.02 13.53 -8.61
C ALA A 25 19.59 13.53 -8.02
N THR A 26 19.27 14.48 -7.13
CA THR A 26 17.91 14.65 -6.59
C THR A 26 16.93 15.19 -7.63
N ALA A 27 17.38 16.06 -8.55
CA ALA A 27 16.57 16.52 -9.68
C ALA A 27 16.30 15.39 -10.70
N ARG A 28 17.31 14.55 -11.01
CA ARG A 28 17.14 13.39 -11.91
C ARG A 28 16.27 12.30 -11.31
N ALA A 29 16.35 12.05 -10.00
CA ALA A 29 15.47 11.10 -9.31
C ALA A 29 13.99 11.53 -9.29
N ARG A 30 13.70 12.82 -9.47
CA ARG A 30 12.33 13.35 -9.58
C ARG A 30 11.68 13.14 -10.95
N ILE A 31 12.45 12.78 -11.98
CA ILE A 31 11.99 12.78 -13.38
C ILE A 31 11.52 11.38 -13.85
N THR A 32 11.75 10.31 -13.08
CA THR A 32 11.36 8.94 -13.48
C THR A 32 10.32 8.26 -12.57
N GLY A 33 9.73 8.97 -11.61
CA GLY A 33 8.63 8.46 -10.79
C GLY A 33 7.32 9.10 -11.24
N MET A 34 6.31 8.30 -11.61
CA MET A 34 4.95 8.81 -11.75
C MET A 34 4.53 9.54 -10.45
N PRO A 35 3.74 10.63 -10.51
CA PRO A 35 3.32 11.36 -9.32
C PRO A 35 2.57 10.42 -8.38
N ASN A 36 2.86 10.48 -7.07
CA ASN A 36 2.12 9.74 -6.04
C ASN A 36 0.70 10.34 -5.93
N LEU A 37 -0.31 9.54 -6.24
CA LEU A 37 -1.72 9.99 -6.24
C LEU A 37 -2.49 9.58 -4.97
N ALA A 38 -1.83 8.98 -3.99
CA ALA A 38 -2.47 8.39 -2.80
C ALA A 38 -3.41 9.35 -2.06
N SER A 39 -3.00 10.61 -1.87
CA SER A 39 -3.81 11.61 -1.16
C SER A 39 -5.09 12.02 -1.88
N TYR A 40 -5.16 11.78 -3.19
CA TYR A 40 -6.31 12.09 -4.03
C TYR A 40 -7.23 10.89 -4.23
N HIS A 41 -6.86 9.70 -3.73
CA HIS A 41 -7.64 8.49 -3.93
C HIS A 41 -9.11 8.66 -3.50
N PRO A 42 -9.42 9.19 -2.30
CA PRO A 42 -10.80 9.43 -1.90
C PRO A 42 -11.56 10.35 -2.87
N GLN A 43 -10.94 11.43 -3.36
CA GLN A 43 -11.58 12.36 -4.29
C GLN A 43 -11.84 11.69 -5.64
N ILE A 44 -10.88 10.92 -6.16
CA ILE A 44 -10.99 10.21 -7.43
C ILE A 44 -12.12 9.18 -7.38
N VAL A 45 -12.25 8.40 -6.30
CA VAL A 45 -13.30 7.36 -6.20
C VAL A 45 -14.73 7.93 -6.17
N HIS A 46 -14.94 9.17 -5.70
CA HIS A 46 -16.26 9.81 -5.79
C HIS A 46 -16.71 10.00 -7.24
N PHE A 47 -15.79 10.39 -8.13
CA PHE A 47 -16.08 10.50 -9.55
C PHE A 47 -16.34 9.13 -10.18
N VAL A 48 -15.63 8.08 -9.78
CA VAL A 48 -15.91 6.70 -10.22
C VAL A 48 -17.35 6.33 -9.88
N LEU A 49 -17.74 6.49 -8.61
CA LEU A 49 -19.06 6.12 -8.13
C LEU A 49 -20.16 6.91 -8.85
N ALA A 50 -20.03 8.24 -8.92
CA ALA A 50 -21.04 9.09 -9.53
C ALA A 50 -21.19 8.85 -11.04
N LEU A 51 -20.08 8.84 -11.79
CA LEU A 51 -20.11 8.74 -13.25
C LEU A 51 -20.56 7.36 -13.71
N LEU A 52 -20.06 6.28 -13.11
CA LEU A 52 -20.40 4.92 -13.53
C LEU A 52 -21.83 4.56 -13.13
N ALA A 53 -22.28 4.89 -11.92
CA ALA A 53 -23.66 4.63 -11.51
C ALA A 53 -24.67 5.38 -12.39
N ALA A 54 -24.43 6.68 -12.64
CA ALA A 54 -25.28 7.47 -13.53
C ALA A 54 -25.21 6.97 -14.98
N GLY A 55 -24.03 6.59 -15.46
CA GLY A 55 -23.83 6.04 -16.80
C GLY A 55 -24.61 4.75 -17.04
N VAL A 56 -24.55 3.80 -16.10
CA VAL A 56 -25.32 2.55 -16.16
C VAL A 56 -26.82 2.83 -16.15
N LEU A 57 -27.29 3.70 -15.25
CA LEU A 57 -28.70 4.08 -15.18
C LEU A 57 -29.18 4.71 -16.50
N LEU A 58 -28.43 5.68 -17.03
CA LEU A 58 -28.78 6.33 -18.30
C LEU A 58 -28.73 5.36 -19.48
N ARG A 59 -27.84 4.36 -19.47
CA ARG A 59 -27.79 3.33 -20.52
C ARG A 59 -29.07 2.50 -20.55
N TRP A 60 -29.60 2.12 -19.39
CA TRP A 60 -30.89 1.44 -19.28
C TRP A 60 -32.05 2.33 -19.73
N ILE A 61 -32.06 3.60 -19.32
CA ILE A 61 -33.08 4.57 -19.78
C ILE A 61 -33.01 4.78 -21.30
N ALA A 62 -31.81 4.83 -21.86
CA ALA A 62 -31.61 4.99 -23.30
C ALA A 62 -32.17 3.82 -24.12
N LEU A 63 -32.13 2.60 -23.58
CA LEU A 63 -32.72 1.42 -24.24
C LEU A 63 -34.26 1.49 -24.32
N ALA A 64 -34.91 2.26 -23.44
CA ALA A 64 -36.35 2.53 -23.54
C ALA A 64 -36.71 3.48 -24.71
N GLY A 65 -35.72 4.17 -25.28
CA GLY A 65 -35.88 4.99 -26.50
C GLY A 65 -36.66 6.29 -26.34
N LYS A 66 -37.11 6.64 -25.11
CA LYS A 66 -37.97 7.81 -24.87
C LYS A 66 -37.24 9.15 -24.97
N TRP A 67 -35.95 9.19 -24.62
CA TRP A 67 -35.20 10.44 -24.48
C TRP A 67 -33.87 10.38 -25.26
N PRO A 68 -33.76 11.05 -26.43
CA PRO A 68 -32.60 10.91 -27.33
C PRO A 68 -31.25 11.29 -26.71
N TRP A 69 -31.24 12.21 -25.75
CA TRP A 69 -30.01 12.68 -25.07
C TRP A 69 -29.39 11.64 -24.13
N THR A 70 -30.16 10.63 -23.70
CA THR A 70 -29.71 9.66 -22.69
C THR A 70 -28.64 8.71 -23.22
N SER A 71 -28.66 8.36 -24.51
CA SER A 71 -27.64 7.48 -25.10
C SER A 71 -26.25 8.13 -25.18
N PRO A 72 -26.07 9.36 -25.73
CA PRO A 72 -24.77 10.01 -25.73
C PRO A 72 -24.32 10.39 -24.30
N ALA A 73 -25.24 10.75 -23.41
CA ALA A 73 -24.91 11.00 -22.01
C ALA A 73 -24.40 9.74 -21.30
N ALA A 74 -25.07 8.60 -21.49
CA ALA A 74 -24.62 7.30 -20.97
C ALA A 74 -23.21 6.95 -21.46
N ALA A 75 -22.95 7.09 -22.77
CA ALA A 75 -21.63 6.83 -23.34
C ALA A 75 -20.57 7.75 -22.72
N ALA A 76 -20.83 9.05 -22.64
CA ALA A 76 -19.89 10.01 -22.05
C ALA A 76 -19.57 9.68 -20.58
N LEU A 77 -20.58 9.39 -19.77
CA LEU A 77 -20.42 9.04 -18.35
C LEU A 77 -19.70 7.71 -18.15
N LEU A 78 -20.05 6.67 -18.92
CA LEU A 78 -19.39 5.36 -18.83
C LEU A 78 -17.92 5.45 -19.22
N LEU A 79 -17.59 6.18 -20.30
CA LEU A 79 -16.20 6.37 -20.73
C LEU A 79 -15.40 7.21 -19.72
N ALA A 80 -15.93 8.36 -19.29
CA ALA A 80 -15.25 9.21 -18.31
C ALA A 80 -15.11 8.51 -16.94
N GLY A 81 -16.14 7.80 -16.50
CA GLY A 81 -16.12 7.02 -15.26
C GLY A 81 -15.12 5.87 -15.33
N THR A 82 -14.99 5.20 -16.48
CA THR A 82 -13.99 4.13 -16.69
C THR A 82 -12.56 4.68 -16.64
N LEU A 83 -12.29 5.82 -17.28
CA LEU A 83 -10.99 6.49 -17.20
C LEU A 83 -10.65 6.87 -15.75
N THR A 84 -11.64 7.35 -15.01
CA THR A 84 -11.50 7.66 -13.59
C THR A 84 -11.25 6.39 -12.78
N ALA A 85 -11.90 5.26 -13.08
CA ALA A 85 -11.69 3.98 -12.39
C ALA A 85 -10.25 3.47 -12.57
N VAL A 86 -9.67 3.63 -13.76
CA VAL A 86 -8.25 3.34 -14.00
C VAL A 86 -7.35 4.23 -13.12
N ALA A 87 -7.65 5.53 -13.03
CA ALA A 87 -6.93 6.44 -12.14
C ALA A 87 -7.12 6.10 -10.66
N ALA A 88 -8.29 5.57 -10.27
CA ALA A 88 -8.63 5.20 -8.91
C ALA A 88 -7.86 3.96 -8.44
N VAL A 89 -7.76 2.92 -9.29
CA VAL A 89 -6.94 1.76 -8.95
C VAL A 89 -5.48 2.17 -8.81
N LYS A 90 -4.96 2.99 -9.73
CA LYS A 90 -3.59 3.50 -9.64
C LYS A 90 -3.33 4.29 -8.34
N SER A 91 -4.21 5.24 -8.01
CA SER A 91 -4.08 6.02 -6.76
C SER A 91 -4.27 5.16 -5.52
N GLY A 92 -5.08 4.09 -5.60
CA GLY A 92 -5.26 3.09 -4.56
C GLY A 92 -3.99 2.29 -4.30
N THR A 93 -3.34 1.79 -5.35
CA THR A 93 -2.05 1.09 -5.25
C THR A 93 -0.96 1.99 -4.63
N ASP A 94 -0.95 3.29 -4.96
CA ASP A 94 -0.04 4.25 -4.32
C ASP A 94 -0.34 4.44 -2.81
N ALA A 95 -1.61 4.35 -2.41
CA ALA A 95 -2.06 4.47 -1.02
C ALA A 95 -1.93 3.16 -0.21
N HIS A 96 -1.89 2.02 -0.89
CA HIS A 96 -1.96 0.68 -0.32
C HIS A 96 -0.84 0.39 0.69
N GLY A 97 0.42 0.60 0.29
CA GLY A 97 1.59 0.18 1.07
C GLY A 97 1.66 0.76 2.51
N PRO A 98 1.40 2.06 2.73
CA PRO A 98 1.29 2.61 4.09
C PRO A 98 0.14 2.04 4.93
N VAL A 99 -1.05 1.88 4.34
CA VAL A 99 -2.26 1.50 5.08
C VAL A 99 -2.23 0.03 5.48
N GLU A 100 -1.77 -0.87 4.60
CA GLU A 100 -1.65 -2.30 4.91
C GLU A 100 -0.69 -2.63 6.05
N ARG A 101 0.25 -1.73 6.35
CA ARG A 101 1.22 -1.92 7.44
C ARG A 101 0.60 -1.71 8.82
N ILE A 102 -0.61 -1.15 8.89
CA ILE A 102 -1.37 -1.06 10.13
C ILE A 102 -1.85 -2.48 10.51
N PRO A 103 -1.50 -2.98 11.70
CA PRO A 103 -1.88 -4.34 12.11
C PRO A 103 -3.40 -4.55 12.08
N GLY A 104 -3.82 -5.69 11.52
CA GLY A 104 -5.24 -6.06 11.45
C GLY A 104 -6.07 -5.36 10.37
N VAL A 105 -5.48 -4.49 9.54
CA VAL A 105 -6.18 -3.74 8.48
C VAL A 105 -6.04 -4.38 7.09
N ARG A 106 -4.99 -5.19 6.90
CA ARG A 106 -4.59 -5.73 5.59
C ARG A 106 -5.72 -6.43 4.82
N ALA A 107 -6.45 -7.35 5.46
CA ALA A 107 -7.48 -8.13 4.79
C ALA A 107 -8.59 -7.25 4.21
N ALA A 108 -9.05 -6.25 4.97
CA ALA A 108 -10.05 -5.31 4.52
C ALA A 108 -9.54 -4.43 3.35
N VAL A 109 -8.26 -4.04 3.37
CA VAL A 109 -7.65 -3.26 2.28
C VAL A 109 -7.56 -4.07 1.00
N MET A 110 -7.13 -5.33 1.09
CA MET A 110 -7.05 -6.24 -0.03
C MET A 110 -8.43 -6.47 -0.67
N GLU A 111 -9.46 -6.69 0.14
CA GLU A 111 -10.83 -6.90 -0.37
C GLU A 111 -11.33 -5.67 -1.14
N HIS A 112 -11.16 -4.47 -0.57
CA HIS A 112 -11.50 -3.21 -1.26
C HIS A 112 -10.73 -3.04 -2.59
N GLU A 113 -9.43 -3.34 -2.60
CA GLU A 113 -8.61 -3.24 -3.81
C GLU A 113 -9.06 -4.22 -4.89
N GLU A 114 -9.29 -5.49 -4.54
CA GLU A 114 -9.74 -6.51 -5.48
C GLU A 114 -11.07 -6.12 -6.15
N TRP A 115 -12.04 -5.62 -5.37
CA TRP A 115 -13.29 -5.12 -5.93
C TRP A 115 -13.11 -3.86 -6.78
N GLY A 116 -12.18 -2.97 -6.41
CA GLY A 116 -11.77 -1.84 -7.23
C GLY A 116 -11.20 -2.27 -8.60
N GLU A 117 -10.34 -3.28 -8.60
CA GLU A 117 -9.78 -3.86 -9.84
C GLU A 117 -10.85 -4.55 -10.70
N ARG A 118 -11.74 -5.33 -10.08
CA ARG A 118 -12.90 -5.94 -10.76
C ARG A 118 -13.77 -4.89 -11.41
N THR A 119 -14.09 -3.81 -10.68
CA THR A 119 -14.87 -2.67 -11.19
C THR A 119 -14.18 -2.06 -12.42
N ARG A 120 -12.89 -1.71 -12.32
CA ARG A 120 -12.10 -1.20 -13.45
C ARG A 120 -12.20 -2.13 -14.66
N ASN A 121 -11.98 -3.43 -14.47
CA ASN A 121 -11.92 -4.40 -15.56
C ASN A 121 -13.27 -4.58 -16.25
N VAL A 122 -14.36 -4.70 -15.49
CA VAL A 122 -15.72 -4.82 -16.05
C VAL A 122 -16.08 -3.56 -16.83
N PHE A 123 -15.79 -2.37 -16.29
CA PHE A 123 -16.10 -1.12 -16.98
C PHE A 123 -15.17 -0.84 -18.17
N LEU A 124 -13.96 -1.38 -18.22
CA LEU A 124 -13.16 -1.41 -19.45
C LEU A 124 -13.86 -2.21 -20.56
N ALA A 125 -14.46 -3.36 -20.24
CA ALA A 125 -15.26 -4.11 -21.20
C ALA A 125 -16.50 -3.32 -21.66
N VAL A 126 -17.19 -2.66 -20.74
CA VAL A 126 -18.31 -1.74 -21.06
C VAL A 126 -17.83 -0.62 -21.99
N ALA A 127 -16.71 0.02 -21.69
CA ALA A 127 -16.14 1.10 -22.49
C ALA A 127 -15.80 0.63 -23.92
N VAL A 128 -15.28 -0.59 -24.08
CA VAL A 128 -15.07 -1.17 -25.42
C VAL A 128 -16.39 -1.32 -26.17
N LEU A 129 -17.45 -1.84 -25.53
CA LEU A 129 -18.78 -1.94 -26.16
C LEU A 129 -19.34 -0.57 -26.56
N GLU A 130 -19.17 0.45 -25.72
CA GLU A 130 -19.56 1.83 -25.99
C GLU A 130 -18.80 2.42 -27.19
N VAL A 131 -17.47 2.28 -27.23
CA VAL A 131 -16.63 2.75 -28.34
C VAL A 131 -17.00 2.04 -29.64
N LEU A 132 -17.22 0.73 -29.61
CA LEU A 132 -17.67 -0.02 -30.79
C LEU A 132 -19.05 0.47 -31.25
N ALA A 133 -19.97 0.73 -30.32
CA ALA A 133 -21.29 1.23 -30.67
C ALA A 133 -21.24 2.62 -31.34
N LEU A 134 -20.34 3.50 -30.88
CA LEU A 134 -20.08 4.80 -31.51
C LEU A 134 -19.44 4.64 -32.90
N ALA A 135 -18.45 3.75 -33.05
CA ALA A 135 -17.77 3.49 -34.32
C ALA A 135 -18.72 2.91 -35.39
N PHE A 136 -19.70 2.10 -34.99
CA PHE A 136 -20.67 1.47 -35.90
C PHE A 136 -22.04 2.17 -35.90
N ALA A 137 -22.06 3.50 -35.80
CA ALA A 137 -23.27 4.30 -35.67
C ALA A 137 -24.36 4.01 -36.73
N GLY A 138 -24.01 3.64 -37.96
CA GLY A 138 -24.95 3.36 -39.04
C GLY A 138 -25.43 1.92 -39.17
N ARG A 139 -25.01 1.00 -38.27
CA ARG A 139 -25.33 -0.43 -38.39
C ARG A 139 -26.53 -0.84 -37.53
N PRO A 140 -27.45 -1.68 -38.03
CA PRO A 140 -28.65 -2.08 -37.28
C PRO A 140 -28.31 -2.90 -36.03
N TRP A 141 -27.20 -3.65 -36.05
CA TRP A 141 -26.74 -4.45 -34.91
C TRP A 141 -26.11 -3.61 -33.78
N ARG A 142 -25.89 -2.31 -33.97
CA ARG A 142 -25.40 -1.37 -32.93
C ARG A 142 -26.24 -1.43 -31.66
N ARG A 143 -27.55 -1.63 -31.79
CA ARG A 143 -28.46 -1.77 -30.64
C ARG A 143 -28.01 -2.89 -29.70
N TRP A 144 -27.51 -4.00 -30.23
CA TRP A 144 -27.05 -5.13 -29.44
C TRP A 144 -25.76 -4.83 -28.66
N LEU A 145 -24.90 -3.92 -29.15
CA LEU A 145 -23.76 -3.43 -28.39
C LEU A 145 -24.21 -2.62 -27.17
N TYR A 146 -25.24 -1.76 -27.31
CA TYR A 146 -25.81 -1.04 -26.18
C TYR A 146 -26.53 -1.96 -25.19
N VAL A 147 -27.21 -3.00 -25.67
CA VAL A 147 -27.79 -4.03 -24.81
C VAL A 147 -26.70 -4.78 -24.05
N GLY A 148 -25.63 -5.20 -24.74
CA GLY A 148 -24.46 -5.81 -24.10
C GLY A 148 -23.83 -4.90 -23.05
N SER A 149 -23.63 -3.62 -23.38
CA SER A 149 -23.12 -2.60 -22.46
C SER A 149 -24.01 -2.47 -21.22
N ALA A 150 -25.34 -2.45 -21.38
CA ALA A 150 -26.28 -2.37 -20.26
C ALA A 150 -26.21 -3.60 -19.34
N LEU A 151 -26.13 -4.80 -19.91
CA LEU A 151 -26.07 -6.05 -19.15
C LEU A 151 -24.73 -6.20 -18.42
N VAL A 152 -23.61 -5.99 -19.11
CA VAL A 152 -22.27 -6.01 -18.49
C VAL A 152 -22.15 -4.89 -17.46
N GLY A 153 -22.71 -3.71 -17.75
CA GLY A 153 -22.77 -2.57 -16.85
C GLY A 153 -23.55 -2.84 -15.57
N LEU A 154 -24.55 -3.73 -15.59
CA LEU A 154 -25.24 -4.18 -14.37
C LEU A 154 -24.29 -4.99 -13.45
N GLY A 155 -23.51 -5.91 -14.03
CA GLY A 155 -22.46 -6.63 -13.30
C GLY A 155 -21.35 -5.70 -12.80
N GLY A 156 -21.03 -4.67 -13.59
CA GLY A 156 -20.13 -3.59 -13.19
C GLY A 156 -20.67 -2.77 -12.02
N ALA A 157 -21.97 -2.46 -12.01
CA ALA A 157 -22.62 -1.74 -10.92
C ALA A 157 -22.60 -2.55 -9.60
N TYR A 158 -22.76 -3.87 -9.67
CA TYR A 158 -22.57 -4.74 -8.51
C TYR A 158 -21.13 -4.69 -7.98
N SER A 159 -20.14 -4.81 -8.87
CA SER A 159 -18.72 -4.71 -8.47
C SER A 159 -18.39 -3.33 -7.87
N LEU A 160 -18.97 -2.26 -8.43
CA LEU A 160 -18.82 -0.88 -7.94
C LEU A 160 -19.42 -0.72 -6.55
N TYR A 161 -20.58 -1.35 -6.30
CA TYR A 161 -21.21 -1.36 -4.98
C TYR A 161 -20.30 -2.04 -3.95
N GLU A 162 -19.78 -3.25 -4.24
CA GLU A 162 -18.89 -3.98 -3.33
C GLU A 162 -17.60 -3.19 -3.06
N ALA A 163 -16.99 -2.59 -4.09
CA ALA A 163 -15.82 -1.73 -3.94
C ALA A 163 -16.11 -0.54 -2.99
N GLY A 164 -17.28 0.10 -3.14
CA GLY A 164 -17.73 1.18 -2.27
C GLY A 164 -18.06 0.71 -0.85
N ALA A 165 -18.66 -0.47 -0.69
CA ALA A 165 -19.03 -1.06 0.59
C ALA A 165 -17.78 -1.36 1.44
N HIS A 166 -16.80 -2.08 0.87
CA HIS A 166 -15.53 -2.37 1.53
C HIS A 166 -14.68 -1.09 1.75
N GLY A 167 -14.74 -0.13 0.84
CA GLY A 167 -14.13 1.19 1.06
C GLY A 167 -14.76 1.94 2.25
N GLY A 168 -16.08 1.84 2.40
CA GLY A 168 -16.80 2.35 3.55
C GLY A 168 -16.43 1.63 4.85
N GLU A 169 -16.35 0.30 4.83
CA GLU A 169 -15.90 -0.51 5.96
C GLU A 169 -14.51 -0.08 6.45
N LEU A 170 -13.56 0.16 5.54
CA LEU A 170 -12.24 0.69 5.88
C LEU A 170 -12.32 2.01 6.66
N VAL A 171 -13.19 2.93 6.23
CA VAL A 171 -13.38 4.19 6.94
C VAL A 171 -14.04 3.95 8.30
N TYR A 172 -15.19 3.27 8.36
CA TYR A 172 -15.95 3.16 9.61
C TYR A 172 -15.29 2.31 10.69
N THR A 173 -14.59 1.25 10.28
CA THR A 173 -13.93 0.32 11.20
C THR A 173 -12.58 0.85 11.69
N TYR A 174 -11.86 1.63 10.86
CA TYR A 174 -10.47 1.98 11.13
C TYR A 174 -10.14 3.49 11.16
N ALA A 175 -11.03 4.40 10.71
CA ALA A 175 -10.65 5.82 10.55
C ALA A 175 -11.74 6.90 10.81
N GLY A 176 -13.04 6.62 10.70
CA GLY A 176 -14.10 7.64 10.74
C GLY A 176 -15.42 7.10 11.28
N GLY A 177 -15.85 7.57 12.44
CA GLY A 177 -17.11 7.10 13.07
C GLY A 177 -16.97 5.71 13.70
N VAL A 178 -15.86 5.49 14.39
CA VAL A 178 -15.46 4.21 14.96
C VAL A 178 -16.50 3.72 15.97
N GLY A 179 -17.09 2.55 15.71
CA GLY A 179 -18.18 1.98 16.52
C GLY A 179 -19.55 2.64 16.35
N THR A 180 -19.68 3.75 15.58
CA THR A 180 -20.97 4.47 15.44
C THR A 180 -21.85 3.90 14.33
N ARG A 181 -21.28 3.22 13.33
CA ARG A 181 -22.03 2.57 12.23
C ARG A 181 -22.29 1.09 12.49
N SER A 182 -21.32 0.38 13.08
CA SER A 182 -21.36 -1.06 13.34
C SER A 182 -22.01 -1.42 14.69
N GLY A 183 -21.93 -0.51 15.67
CA GLY A 183 -22.26 -0.82 17.07
C GLY A 183 -21.23 -1.74 17.75
N ASP A 184 -20.11 -2.06 17.07
CA ASP A 184 -19.10 -2.97 17.56
C ASP A 184 -17.98 -2.23 18.31
N SER A 185 -17.84 -2.53 19.59
CA SER A 185 -16.78 -1.99 20.44
C SER A 185 -15.35 -2.36 19.99
N THR A 186 -15.18 -3.42 19.20
CA THR A 186 -13.87 -3.81 18.67
C THR A 186 -13.27 -2.75 17.73
N ASP A 187 -14.11 -1.93 17.11
CA ASP A 187 -13.65 -0.83 16.24
C ASP A 187 -12.84 0.20 17.06
N VAL A 188 -13.24 0.49 18.30
CA VAL A 188 -12.51 1.41 19.18
C VAL A 188 -11.10 0.88 19.48
N ALA A 189 -10.99 -0.44 19.69
CA ALA A 189 -9.70 -1.09 19.88
C ALA A 189 -8.83 -1.02 18.62
N ARG A 190 -9.42 -1.20 17.42
CA ARG A 190 -8.73 -1.05 16.12
C ARG A 190 -8.22 0.38 15.91
N LEU A 191 -9.04 1.40 16.22
CA LEU A 191 -8.62 2.80 16.15
C LEU A 191 -7.48 3.11 17.12
N TYR A 192 -7.59 2.65 18.36
CA TYR A 192 -6.55 2.86 19.37
C TYR A 192 -5.23 2.23 18.93
N LEU A 193 -5.27 1.00 18.40
CA LEU A 193 -4.13 0.33 17.80
C LEU A 193 -3.52 1.18 16.66
N ALA A 194 -4.35 1.62 15.70
CA ALA A 194 -3.90 2.40 14.55
C ALA A 194 -3.27 3.73 14.98
N GLY A 195 -3.86 4.42 15.97
CA GLY A 195 -3.33 5.65 16.54
C GLY A 195 -1.98 5.48 17.20
N LEU A 196 -1.83 4.49 18.08
CA LEU A 196 -0.55 4.18 18.72
C LEU A 196 0.52 3.77 17.70
N TYR A 197 0.16 2.95 16.72
CA TYR A 197 1.07 2.55 15.64
C TYR A 197 1.56 3.77 14.86
N GLN A 198 0.64 4.65 14.45
CA GLN A 198 1.00 5.83 13.65
C GLN A 198 1.85 6.81 14.45
N GLN A 199 1.55 7.01 15.74
CA GLN A 199 2.38 7.83 16.62
C GLN A 199 3.79 7.24 16.78
N ALA A 200 3.91 5.92 16.99
CA ALA A 200 5.21 5.25 17.09
C ALA A 200 6.03 5.39 15.80
N GLN A 201 5.39 5.30 14.63
CA GLN A 201 6.04 5.53 13.35
C GLN A 201 6.49 7.00 13.17
N LEU A 202 5.70 7.97 13.65
CA LEU A 202 6.07 9.38 13.65
C LEU A 202 7.29 9.64 14.55
N ASP A 203 7.27 9.12 15.77
CA ASP A 203 8.38 9.25 16.71
C ASP A 203 9.67 8.63 16.14
N ARG A 204 9.57 7.43 15.54
CA ARG A 204 10.70 6.80 14.83
C ARG A 204 11.26 7.70 13.72
N ARG A 205 10.41 8.31 12.89
CA ARG A 205 10.83 9.22 11.81
C ARG A 205 11.47 10.51 12.33
N GLN A 206 11.08 10.96 13.52
CA GLN A 206 11.64 12.13 14.20
C GLN A 206 12.93 11.80 14.99
N GLY A 207 13.39 10.55 14.97
CA GLY A 207 14.58 10.11 15.72
C GLY A 207 14.32 9.83 17.20
N LYS A 208 13.05 9.87 17.63
CA LYS A 208 12.60 9.57 19.00
C LYS A 208 12.42 8.06 19.20
N ALA A 209 13.53 7.33 19.13
CA ALA A 209 13.50 5.87 19.15
C ALA A 209 13.01 5.30 20.49
N ALA A 210 13.31 5.94 21.62
CA ALA A 210 12.89 5.46 22.92
C ALA A 210 11.36 5.55 23.08
N GLU A 211 10.78 6.68 22.66
CA GLU A 211 9.34 6.95 22.68
C GLU A 211 8.59 6.02 21.74
N ALA A 212 9.10 5.82 20.52
CA ALA A 212 8.55 4.83 19.59
C ALA A 212 8.53 3.42 20.21
N ALA A 213 9.61 3.02 20.89
CA ALA A 213 9.68 1.72 21.54
C ALA A 213 8.69 1.54 22.68
N GLU A 214 8.44 2.59 23.47
CA GLU A 214 7.42 2.55 24.52
C GLU A 214 6.02 2.35 23.95
N LEU A 215 5.70 3.01 22.84
CA LEU A 215 4.41 2.87 22.16
C LEU A 215 4.23 1.47 21.55
N PHE A 216 5.28 0.90 20.93
CA PHE A 216 5.22 -0.49 20.45
C PHE A 216 5.12 -1.50 21.61
N ALA A 217 5.80 -1.27 22.73
CA ALA A 217 5.66 -2.10 23.91
C ALA A 217 4.25 -2.01 24.52
N GLN A 218 3.64 -0.81 24.50
CA GLN A 218 2.25 -0.61 24.90
C GLN A 218 1.29 -1.37 23.99
N LEU A 219 1.50 -1.35 22.66
CA LEU A 219 0.71 -2.14 21.73
C LEU A 219 0.78 -3.64 22.05
N VAL A 220 1.97 -4.19 22.30
CA VAL A 220 2.12 -5.62 22.67
C VAL A 220 1.40 -5.95 23.97
N ARG A 221 1.42 -5.05 24.97
CA ARG A 221 0.69 -5.26 26.24
C ARG A 221 -0.83 -5.26 26.06
N GLN A 222 -1.33 -4.40 25.16
CA GLN A 222 -2.78 -4.22 24.95
C GLN A 222 -3.36 -5.25 23.98
N PHE A 223 -2.55 -5.76 23.05
CA PHE A 223 -2.96 -6.73 22.03
C PHE A 223 -2.03 -7.95 22.03
N PRO A 224 -1.94 -8.70 23.15
CA PRO A 224 -0.98 -9.79 23.30
C PRO A 224 -1.21 -10.91 22.29
N ASP A 225 -2.43 -11.14 21.82
CA ASP A 225 -2.76 -12.23 20.90
C ASP A 225 -2.62 -11.86 19.42
N ASN A 226 -2.33 -10.60 19.10
CA ASN A 226 -2.19 -10.14 17.72
C ASN A 226 -0.75 -10.38 17.21
N LEU A 227 -0.58 -11.34 16.30
CA LEU A 227 0.73 -11.74 15.78
C LEU A 227 1.47 -10.61 15.05
N ASP A 228 0.77 -9.75 14.30
CA ASP A 228 1.39 -8.60 13.64
C ASP A 228 1.91 -7.59 14.68
N VAL A 229 1.20 -7.42 15.80
CA VAL A 229 1.64 -6.59 16.93
C VAL A 229 2.83 -7.21 17.67
N GLN A 230 2.81 -8.52 17.93
CA GLN A 230 3.96 -9.21 18.54
C GLN A 230 5.24 -9.04 17.70
N LEU A 231 5.13 -9.21 16.38
CA LEU A 231 6.26 -9.01 15.46
C LEU A 231 6.70 -7.54 15.37
N LEU A 232 5.77 -6.58 15.48
CA LEU A 232 6.13 -5.16 15.61
C LEU A 232 6.89 -4.86 16.89
N GLY A 233 6.52 -5.49 18.01
CA GLY A 233 7.27 -5.40 19.25
C GLY A 233 8.71 -5.90 19.09
N ALA A 234 8.88 -7.08 18.50
CA ALA A 234 10.20 -7.63 18.18
C ALA A 234 11.00 -6.72 17.23
N GLU A 235 10.35 -6.18 16.20
CA GLU A 235 10.95 -5.21 15.28
C GLU A 235 11.42 -3.95 16.01
N SER A 236 10.63 -3.42 16.94
CA SER A 236 11.01 -2.25 17.74
C SER A 236 12.19 -2.54 18.67
N LEU A 237 12.27 -3.75 19.24
CA LEU A 237 13.45 -4.17 20.01
C LEU A 237 14.73 -4.16 19.15
N VAL A 238 14.65 -4.63 17.90
CA VAL A 238 15.77 -4.61 16.95
C VAL A 238 16.10 -3.19 16.47
N LEU A 239 15.09 -2.43 16.04
CA LEU A 239 15.28 -1.16 15.34
C LEU A 239 15.44 0.04 16.28
N ASP A 240 14.64 0.10 17.34
CA ASP A 240 14.53 1.27 18.20
C ASP A 240 15.38 1.10 19.47
N ARG A 241 15.23 -0.03 20.19
CA ARG A 241 15.98 -0.30 21.43
C ARG A 241 17.38 -0.87 21.19
N LYS A 242 17.63 -1.42 20.00
CA LYS A 242 18.86 -2.18 19.67
C LYS A 242 19.14 -3.36 20.62
N ASP A 243 18.09 -3.96 21.17
CA ASP A 243 18.17 -5.10 22.08
C ASP A 243 17.87 -6.41 21.35
N GLY A 244 18.92 -6.99 20.75
CA GLY A 244 18.83 -8.26 20.04
C GLY A 244 18.46 -9.44 20.95
N LYS A 245 18.83 -9.42 22.24
CA LYS A 245 18.52 -10.53 23.16
C LYS A 245 17.02 -10.54 23.46
N ALA A 246 16.46 -9.39 23.83
CA ALA A 246 15.02 -9.27 24.06
C ALA A 246 14.23 -9.58 22.79
N ALA A 247 14.71 -9.14 21.61
CA ALA A 247 14.06 -9.46 20.35
C ALA A 247 14.00 -10.96 20.08
N LEU A 248 15.09 -11.71 20.28
CA LEU A 248 15.09 -13.18 20.11
C LEU A 248 14.14 -13.87 21.10
N VAL A 249 14.09 -13.41 22.35
CA VAL A 249 13.13 -13.92 23.35
C VAL A 249 11.69 -13.64 22.92
N ALA A 250 11.40 -12.45 22.41
CA ALA A 250 10.09 -12.09 21.91
C ALA A 250 9.69 -12.95 20.71
N LEU A 251 10.58 -13.09 19.72
CA LEU A 251 10.36 -13.91 18.52
C LEU A 251 10.15 -15.39 18.85
N GLY A 252 10.83 -15.92 19.88
CA GLY A 252 10.65 -17.29 20.34
C GLY A 252 9.28 -17.59 20.94
N LYS A 253 8.53 -16.55 21.34
CA LYS A 253 7.15 -16.68 21.85
C LYS A 253 6.09 -16.61 20.75
N VAL A 254 6.46 -16.21 19.54
CA VAL A 254 5.51 -16.03 18.43
C VAL A 254 5.23 -17.39 17.77
N THR A 255 4.04 -17.92 17.99
CA THR A 255 3.55 -19.13 17.29
C THR A 255 2.87 -18.73 16.00
N LEU A 256 3.53 -18.97 14.86
CA LEU A 256 2.99 -18.64 13.54
C LEU A 256 2.16 -19.79 12.95
N PRO A 257 1.03 -19.52 12.28
CA PRO A 257 0.35 -20.51 11.45
C PRO A 257 1.30 -21.07 10.37
N PRO A 258 1.26 -22.38 10.09
CA PRO A 258 2.20 -23.02 9.16
C PRO A 258 2.11 -22.48 7.72
N ASP A 259 0.94 -21.98 7.32
CA ASP A 259 0.70 -21.49 5.97
C ASP A 259 0.99 -19.99 5.79
N ASP A 260 1.26 -19.24 6.87
CA ASP A 260 1.54 -17.80 6.77
C ASP A 260 3.01 -17.54 6.43
N ARG A 261 3.34 -17.76 5.16
CA ARG A 261 4.68 -17.51 4.61
C ARG A 261 5.12 -16.05 4.81
N ARG A 262 4.19 -15.09 4.80
CA ARG A 262 4.52 -13.65 4.95
C ARG A 262 5.06 -13.39 6.36
N LEU A 263 4.34 -13.84 7.38
CA LEU A 263 4.76 -13.64 8.77
C LEU A 263 6.01 -14.46 9.09
N ALA A 264 6.14 -15.67 8.55
CA ALA A 264 7.35 -16.49 8.69
C ALA A 264 8.59 -15.78 8.13
N LEU A 265 8.49 -15.21 6.93
CA LEU A 265 9.57 -14.43 6.33
C LEU A 265 9.93 -13.20 7.19
N ARG A 266 8.92 -12.47 7.68
CA ARG A 266 9.14 -11.30 8.54
C ARG A 266 9.86 -11.69 9.83
N ARG A 267 9.41 -12.76 10.50
CA ARG A 267 10.04 -13.30 11.72
C ARG A 267 11.49 -13.68 11.46
N ASP A 268 11.77 -14.38 10.36
CA ASP A 268 13.13 -14.85 10.05
C ASP A 268 14.09 -13.69 9.74
N PHE A 269 13.63 -12.65 9.02
CA PHE A 269 14.43 -11.42 8.85
C PHE A 269 14.72 -10.74 10.18
N LEU A 270 13.72 -10.61 11.06
CA LEU A 270 13.90 -10.03 12.39
C LEU A 270 14.86 -10.86 13.25
N ALA A 271 14.77 -12.20 13.16
CA ALA A 271 15.67 -13.09 13.87
C ALA A 271 17.12 -12.95 13.38
N ALA A 272 17.35 -12.83 12.08
CA ALA A 272 18.68 -12.58 11.51
C ALA A 272 19.25 -11.23 12.00
N ASP A 273 18.44 -10.18 11.95
CA ASP A 273 18.83 -8.84 12.41
C ASP A 273 19.13 -8.85 13.93
N ALA A 274 18.35 -9.59 14.73
CA ALA A 274 18.57 -9.76 16.16
C ALA A 274 19.84 -10.58 16.49
N TRP A 275 20.13 -11.65 15.74
CA TRP A 275 21.38 -12.42 15.89
C TRP A 275 22.63 -11.59 15.57
N ALA A 276 22.53 -10.72 14.56
CA ALA A 276 23.60 -9.79 14.25
C ALA A 276 23.85 -8.80 15.41
N LEU A 277 22.78 -8.25 16.01
CA LEU A 277 22.89 -7.33 17.17
C LEU A 277 23.53 -7.95 18.41
N VAL A 278 23.33 -9.26 18.66
CA VAL A 278 23.95 -9.95 19.79
C VAL A 278 25.38 -10.44 19.50
N GLY A 279 25.96 -10.06 18.35
CA GLY A 279 27.33 -10.39 17.98
C GLY A 279 27.51 -11.84 17.50
N LYS A 280 26.46 -12.48 16.97
CA LYS A 280 26.51 -13.83 16.40
C LYS A 280 26.21 -13.80 14.89
N PRO A 281 27.15 -13.30 14.06
CA PRO A 281 26.94 -13.13 12.63
C PRO A 281 26.74 -14.46 11.88
N ASP A 282 27.32 -15.56 12.36
CA ASP A 282 27.14 -16.88 11.74
C ASP A 282 25.69 -17.38 11.87
N SER A 283 25.04 -17.14 13.01
CA SER A 283 23.62 -17.47 13.20
C SER A 283 22.72 -16.61 12.31
N ALA A 284 23.05 -15.33 12.15
CA ALA A 284 22.34 -14.44 11.23
C ALA A 284 22.51 -14.90 9.76
N ARG A 285 23.74 -15.26 9.38
CA ARG A 285 24.09 -15.75 8.05
C ARG A 285 23.35 -17.03 7.69
N ALA A 286 23.33 -18.01 8.58
CA ALA A 286 22.62 -19.28 8.37
C ALA A 286 21.13 -19.09 8.06
N ILE A 287 20.46 -18.14 8.74
CA ILE A 287 19.07 -17.80 8.45
C ILE A 287 18.94 -17.17 7.06
N LEU A 288 19.79 -16.18 6.75
CA LEU A 288 19.74 -15.47 5.46
C LEU A 288 20.07 -16.38 4.27
N GLU A 289 21.00 -17.33 4.41
CA GLU A 289 21.32 -18.32 3.37
C GLU A 289 20.15 -19.27 3.12
N ARG A 290 19.48 -19.75 4.18
CA ARG A 290 18.24 -20.53 4.04
C ARG A 290 17.16 -19.72 3.31
N LEU A 291 17.00 -18.44 3.65
CA LEU A 291 16.07 -17.55 2.97
C LEU A 291 16.47 -17.31 1.50
N ALA A 292 17.77 -17.24 1.19
CA ALA A 292 18.28 -17.07 -0.16
C ALA A 292 17.95 -18.28 -1.05
N VAL A 293 18.01 -19.51 -0.51
CA VAL A 293 17.57 -20.70 -1.23
C VAL A 293 16.08 -20.65 -1.56
N ALA A 294 15.25 -20.19 -0.61
CA ALA A 294 13.81 -20.06 -0.83
C ALA A 294 13.45 -18.88 -1.74
N LEU A 295 14.26 -17.82 -1.76
CA LEU A 295 14.02 -16.57 -2.49
C LEU A 295 15.30 -16.07 -3.20
N PRO A 296 15.74 -16.73 -4.29
CA PRO A 296 17.07 -16.51 -4.90
C PRO A 296 17.33 -15.06 -5.34
N ASP A 297 16.31 -14.37 -5.85
CA ASP A 297 16.47 -13.04 -6.44
C ASP A 297 16.21 -11.88 -5.48
N ASN A 298 16.03 -12.13 -4.19
CA ASN A 298 15.63 -11.09 -3.23
C ASN A 298 16.82 -10.14 -2.89
N PRO A 299 16.76 -8.85 -3.29
CA PRO A 299 17.86 -7.91 -3.05
C PRO A 299 18.09 -7.62 -1.56
N ARG A 300 17.06 -7.74 -0.72
CA ARG A 300 17.17 -7.48 0.73
C ARG A 300 18.01 -8.54 1.45
N ILE A 301 17.98 -9.78 0.97
CA ILE A 301 18.78 -10.87 1.54
C ILE A 301 20.25 -10.64 1.21
N ARG A 302 20.55 -10.32 -0.07
CA ARG A 302 21.91 -10.00 -0.52
C ARG A 302 22.50 -8.81 0.21
N ASP A 303 21.73 -7.73 0.36
CA ASP A 303 22.15 -6.53 1.11
C ASP A 303 22.50 -6.87 2.58
N ARG A 304 21.65 -7.63 3.27
CA ARG A 304 21.93 -8.05 4.66
C ARG A 304 23.16 -8.95 4.77
N LEU A 305 23.30 -9.94 3.88
CA LEU A 305 24.47 -10.83 3.85
C LEU A 305 25.78 -10.03 3.66
N SER A 306 25.76 -9.01 2.80
CA SER A 306 26.94 -8.15 2.55
C SER A 306 27.37 -7.32 3.76
N LYS A 307 26.45 -7.04 4.68
CA LYS A 307 26.70 -6.25 5.90
C LYS A 307 27.16 -7.09 7.08
N LEU A 308 27.06 -8.42 7.00
CA LEU A 308 27.53 -9.31 8.05
C LEU A 308 29.06 -9.47 7.96
N PRO A 309 29.78 -9.46 9.11
CA PRO A 309 31.19 -9.83 9.15
C PRO A 309 31.43 -11.18 8.48
N VAL A 310 32.52 -11.30 7.72
CA VAL A 310 32.95 -12.57 7.14
C VAL A 310 33.52 -13.44 8.26
N ALA A 311 33.07 -14.69 8.33
CA ALA A 311 33.60 -15.68 9.27
C ALA A 311 35.11 -15.83 9.02
N GLY A 312 35.95 -15.44 9.99
CA GLY A 312 37.40 -15.62 9.92
C GLY A 312 38.29 -14.44 10.34
N ASN A 313 37.77 -13.23 10.51
CA ASN A 313 38.57 -12.14 11.10
C ASN A 313 38.30 -12.03 12.62
N ARG A 314 39.02 -12.84 13.39
CA ARG A 314 39.38 -12.54 14.78
C ARG A 314 40.89 -12.56 14.90
#